data_AF-A0AAU9JHS3-F1
#
_entry.id   AF-A0AAU9JHS3-F1
#
_cell.length_a   1.000
_cell.length_b   1.000
_cell.length_c   1.000
_cell.angle_alpha   90.00
_cell.angle_beta   90.00
_cell.angle_gamma   90.00
#
_symmetry.space_group_name_H-M   'P 1'
#
loop_
_entity.id
_entity.type
_entity.pdbx_description
1 polymer ?
#
loop_
_entity_poly.entity_id
_entity_poly.type
_entity_poly.pdbx_seq_one_letter_code
_entity_poly.pdbx_strand_id
1 'polypeptide(L)'
;MIQEFKDLLEHLDPTQEKIHTASRWCQEFLTSNPSKTQSIVDAWSKSLETSSQKIAFLFLANDIIQQSHNETLKSMFNFALPRAFTISATNPTQIQDIRKVLKVWDDRQVFPKPTIEEWEKICQRAESQLPISDRSNLIYIINLAKKLNNLKDLEEKMRNMNGEAVKMSDEECKLREDVIKEIVGVMKKIHHGNLNVSILIGRINEKLKKLDN
;
A
#
# COMPACT_ATOMS: atom_id res chain seq x y z
N MET A 1 -21.77 18.72 19.66
CA MET A 1 -20.42 19.22 20.09
C MET A 1 -19.35 18.39 19.40
N ILE A 2 -18.10 18.87 19.23
CA ILE A 2 -17.03 18.09 18.57
C ILE A 2 -16.75 16.71 19.21
N GLN A 3 -17.12 16.54 20.49
CA GLN A 3 -16.97 15.26 21.19
C GLN A 3 -17.80 14.14 20.52
N GLU A 4 -19.01 14.43 20.10
CA GLU A 4 -19.90 13.46 19.46
C GLU A 4 -19.30 12.92 18.15
N PHE A 5 -18.60 13.78 17.40
CA PHE A 5 -17.84 13.32 16.23
C PHE A 5 -16.73 12.33 16.61
N LYS A 6 -16.02 12.58 17.71
CA LYS A 6 -14.96 11.67 18.16
C LYS A 6 -15.53 10.31 18.56
N ASP A 7 -16.69 10.31 19.20
CA ASP A 7 -17.39 9.08 19.59
C ASP A 7 -17.81 8.29 18.34
N LEU A 8 -18.30 8.97 17.29
CA LEU A 8 -18.57 8.35 15.98
C LEU A 8 -17.30 7.78 15.33
N LEU A 9 -16.17 8.49 15.43
CA LEU A 9 -14.88 8.05 14.90
C LEU A 9 -14.31 6.83 15.65
N GLU A 10 -14.57 6.70 16.94
CA GLU A 10 -14.12 5.57 17.76
C GLU A 10 -14.74 4.24 17.31
N HIS A 11 -15.99 4.29 16.86
CA HIS A 11 -16.74 3.11 16.39
C HIS A 11 -16.80 2.98 14.87
N LEU A 12 -16.06 3.81 14.13
CA LEU A 12 -16.05 3.83 12.68
C LEU A 12 -15.49 2.52 12.10
N ASP A 13 -16.16 1.99 11.09
CA ASP A 13 -15.76 0.82 10.32
C ASP A 13 -16.12 1.04 8.84
N PRO A 14 -15.72 0.15 7.91
CA PRO A 14 -15.91 0.41 6.48
C PRO A 14 -17.36 0.20 5.99
N THR A 15 -18.35 0.01 6.88
CA THR A 15 -19.76 -0.10 6.49
C THR A 15 -20.32 1.25 6.05
N GLN A 16 -21.15 1.23 5.00
CA GLN A 16 -21.77 2.45 4.47
C GLN A 16 -22.63 3.17 5.50
N GLU A 17 -23.32 2.43 6.37
CA GLU A 17 -24.16 3.01 7.42
C GLU A 17 -23.36 3.92 8.37
N LYS A 18 -22.23 3.43 8.89
CA LYS A 18 -21.40 4.22 9.82
C LYS A 18 -20.69 5.37 9.12
N ILE A 19 -20.19 5.15 7.90
CA ILE A 19 -19.56 6.19 7.09
C ILE A 19 -20.56 7.33 6.83
N HIS A 20 -21.76 7.02 6.35
CA HIS A 20 -22.77 8.03 6.06
C HIS A 20 -23.27 8.73 7.32
N THR A 21 -23.43 8.01 8.44
CA THR A 21 -23.83 8.62 9.71
C THR A 21 -22.82 9.65 10.17
N ALA A 22 -21.52 9.30 10.17
CA ALA A 22 -20.45 10.23 10.56
C ALA A 22 -20.31 11.40 9.58
N SER A 23 -20.44 11.14 8.27
CA SER A 23 -20.37 12.17 7.23
C SER A 23 -21.52 13.17 7.34
N ARG A 24 -22.76 12.68 7.49
CA ARG A 24 -23.96 13.52 7.67
C ARG A 24 -23.83 14.41 8.90
N TRP A 25 -23.44 13.84 10.03
CA TRP A 25 -23.17 14.61 11.24
C TRP A 25 -22.15 15.72 10.98
N CYS A 26 -21.06 15.39 10.26
CA CYS A 26 -20.03 16.36 9.90
C CYS A 26 -20.57 17.50 9.01
N GLN A 27 -21.39 17.19 8.00
CA GLN A 27 -21.98 18.22 7.13
C GLN A 27 -22.93 19.14 7.90
N GLU A 28 -23.81 18.59 8.73
CA GLU A 28 -24.75 19.35 9.56
C GLU A 28 -24.01 20.25 10.56
N PHE A 29 -22.95 19.71 11.19
CA PHE A 29 -22.11 20.45 12.12
C PHE A 29 -21.34 21.59 11.44
N LEU A 30 -20.72 21.34 10.29
CA LEU A 30 -19.97 22.35 9.54
C LEU A 30 -20.86 23.43 8.93
N THR A 31 -22.08 23.09 8.53
CA THR A 31 -23.09 24.07 8.08
C THR A 31 -23.43 25.03 9.21
N SER A 32 -23.62 24.51 10.43
CA SER A 32 -23.94 25.33 11.60
C SER A 32 -22.72 26.02 12.21
N ASN A 33 -21.51 25.50 11.98
CA ASN A 33 -20.26 25.97 12.60
C ASN A 33 -19.09 26.02 11.59
N PRO A 34 -19.12 26.87 10.55
CA PRO A 34 -18.10 26.87 9.49
C PRO A 34 -16.66 27.11 9.99
N SER A 35 -16.50 27.89 11.08
CA SER A 35 -15.21 28.17 11.70
C SER A 35 -14.57 26.95 12.39
N LYS A 36 -15.31 25.86 12.55
CA LYS A 36 -14.84 24.61 13.18
C LYS A 36 -14.30 23.57 12.19
N THR A 37 -14.12 23.96 10.93
CA THR A 37 -13.53 23.12 9.86
C THR A 37 -12.21 22.48 10.32
N GLN A 38 -11.29 23.25 10.90
CA GLN A 38 -10.01 22.72 11.40
C GLN A 38 -10.22 21.66 12.49
N SER A 39 -11.17 21.87 13.40
CA SER A 39 -11.44 20.93 14.50
C SER A 39 -11.93 19.56 14.01
N ILE A 40 -12.68 19.52 12.90
CA ILE A 40 -13.10 18.26 12.25
C ILE A 40 -11.87 17.51 11.71
N VAL A 41 -11.02 18.20 10.93
CA VAL A 41 -9.87 17.57 10.28
C VAL A 41 -8.85 17.10 11.32
N ASP A 42 -8.64 17.88 12.38
CA ASP A 42 -7.77 17.50 13.50
C ASP A 42 -8.29 16.27 14.25
N ALA A 43 -9.59 16.22 14.53
CA ALA A 43 -10.22 15.07 15.20
C ALA A 43 -10.12 13.81 14.32
N TRP A 44 -10.42 13.93 13.04
CA TRP A 44 -10.28 12.85 12.07
C TRP A 44 -8.84 12.34 11.98
N SER A 45 -7.86 13.24 11.82
CA SER A 45 -6.45 12.87 11.66
C SER A 45 -5.92 12.21 12.93
N LYS A 46 -6.25 12.73 14.11
CA LYS A 46 -5.79 12.17 15.38
C LYS A 46 -6.37 10.78 15.63
N SER A 47 -7.66 10.59 15.37
CA SER A 47 -8.32 9.28 15.54
C SER A 47 -7.84 8.24 14.51
N LEU A 48 -7.50 8.67 13.28
CA LEU A 48 -6.94 7.79 12.26
C LEU A 48 -5.62 7.14 12.71
N GLU A 49 -4.74 7.90 13.40
CA GLU A 49 -3.43 7.39 13.81
C GLU A 49 -3.54 6.19 14.75
N THR A 50 -4.48 6.22 15.68
CA THR A 50 -4.70 5.18 16.68
C THR A 50 -5.66 4.07 16.24
N SER A 51 -6.50 4.33 15.21
CA SER A 51 -7.49 3.36 14.75
C SER A 51 -6.86 2.16 14.02
N SER A 52 -7.45 0.97 14.23
CA SER A 52 -7.18 -0.22 13.41
C SER A 52 -7.93 -0.20 12.07
N GLN A 53 -9.01 0.59 11.98
CA GLN A 53 -9.92 0.69 10.82
C GLN A 53 -9.54 1.85 9.89
N LYS A 54 -8.24 1.99 9.57
CA LYS A 54 -7.72 3.15 8.83
C LYS A 54 -8.39 3.41 7.47
N ILE A 55 -8.79 2.36 6.76
CA ILE A 55 -9.51 2.49 5.48
C ILE A 55 -10.89 3.14 5.66
N ALA A 56 -11.60 2.86 6.76
CA ALA A 56 -12.90 3.47 7.03
C ALA A 56 -12.80 5.00 7.12
N PHE A 57 -11.71 5.51 7.70
CA PHE A 57 -11.44 6.94 7.78
C PHE A 57 -11.20 7.57 6.40
N LEU A 58 -10.57 6.85 5.47
CA LEU A 58 -10.40 7.33 4.09
C LEU A 58 -11.72 7.33 3.32
N PHE A 59 -12.59 6.34 3.55
CA PHE A 59 -13.95 6.35 3.00
C PHE A 59 -14.79 7.48 3.58
N LEU A 60 -14.66 7.77 4.88
CA LEU A 60 -15.29 8.91 5.51
C LEU A 60 -14.76 10.24 4.94
N ALA A 61 -13.45 10.40 4.80
CA ALA A 61 -12.86 11.60 4.18
C ALA A 61 -13.36 11.77 2.75
N ASN A 62 -13.44 10.69 1.99
CA ASN A 62 -14.00 10.68 0.65
C ASN A 62 -15.45 11.18 0.63
N ASP A 63 -16.30 10.68 1.52
CA ASP A 63 -17.72 11.09 1.60
C ASP A 63 -17.85 12.56 2.02
N ILE A 64 -17.09 12.99 3.03
CA ILE A 64 -17.08 14.38 3.54
C ILE A 64 -16.62 15.37 2.46
N ILE A 65 -15.50 15.10 1.79
CA ILE A 65 -14.92 16.01 0.79
C ILE A 65 -15.86 16.16 -0.40
N GLN A 66 -16.46 15.06 -0.86
CA GLN A 66 -17.34 15.10 -2.03
C GLN A 66 -18.70 15.73 -1.75
N GLN A 67 -19.21 15.63 -0.52
CA GLN A 67 -20.45 16.29 -0.12
C GLN A 67 -20.24 17.75 0.29
N SER A 68 -19.00 18.16 0.56
CA SER A 68 -18.71 19.52 0.99
C SER A 68 -18.53 20.47 -0.18
N HIS A 69 -19.19 21.63 -0.10
CA HIS A 69 -18.95 22.77 -0.98
C HIS A 69 -17.87 23.73 -0.42
N ASN A 70 -17.23 23.37 0.70
CA ASN A 70 -16.26 24.23 1.37
C ASN A 70 -14.83 23.93 0.89
N GLU A 71 -14.29 24.79 0.03
CA GLU A 71 -12.91 24.69 -0.46
C GLU A 71 -11.85 24.72 0.66
N THR A 72 -12.15 25.36 1.80
CA THR A 72 -11.24 25.37 2.95
C THR A 72 -11.13 23.97 3.56
N LEU A 73 -12.24 23.23 3.67
CA LEU A 73 -12.24 21.86 4.18
C LEU A 73 -11.40 20.96 3.29
N LYS A 74 -11.62 21.05 1.98
CA LYS A 74 -10.87 20.31 0.97
C LYS A 74 -9.36 20.63 1.02
N SER A 75 -9.00 21.91 1.17
CA SER A 75 -7.61 22.34 1.34
C SER A 75 -6.98 21.74 2.60
N MET A 76 -7.68 21.75 3.74
CA MET A 76 -7.20 21.15 4.98
C MET A 76 -7.00 19.62 4.85
N PHE A 77 -7.92 18.92 4.19
CA PHE A 77 -7.73 17.50 3.89
C PHE A 77 -6.56 17.25 2.93
N ASN A 78 -6.35 18.10 1.93
CA ASN A 78 -5.21 17.98 1.01
C ASN A 78 -3.86 17.93 1.78
N PHE A 79 -3.73 18.71 2.86
CA PHE A 79 -2.55 18.66 3.73
C PHE A 79 -2.47 17.40 4.59
N ALA A 80 -3.60 16.88 5.07
CA ALA A 80 -3.64 15.74 5.98
C ALA A 80 -3.55 14.37 5.28
N LEU A 81 -4.03 14.27 4.04
CA LEU A 81 -4.15 13.03 3.28
C LEU A 81 -2.82 12.31 2.98
N PRO A 82 -1.70 12.97 2.63
CA PRO A 82 -0.42 12.29 2.39
C PRO A 82 0.02 11.42 3.58
N ARG A 83 -0.13 11.96 4.79
CA ARG A 83 0.16 11.24 6.04
C ARG A 83 -0.82 10.08 6.23
N ALA A 84 -2.11 10.33 6.00
CA ALA A 84 -3.16 9.33 6.11
C ALA A 84 -2.92 8.13 5.19
N PHE A 85 -2.57 8.36 3.92
CA PHE A 85 -2.23 7.30 2.99
C PHE A 85 -1.01 6.50 3.44
N THR A 86 0.04 7.19 3.90
CA THR A 86 1.26 6.54 4.39
C THR A 86 0.99 5.56 5.53
N ILE A 87 0.17 5.95 6.51
CA ILE A 87 -0.14 5.08 7.66
C ILE A 87 -1.21 4.03 7.37
N SER A 88 -1.99 4.21 6.30
CA SER A 88 -3.09 3.30 5.91
C SER A 88 -2.65 2.27 4.88
N ALA A 89 -1.57 2.51 4.13
CA ALA A 89 -1.07 1.62 3.09
C ALA A 89 -0.22 0.47 3.69
N THR A 90 -0.81 -0.36 4.55
CA THR A 90 -0.05 -1.38 5.30
C THR A 90 -0.07 -2.78 4.69
N ASN A 91 -0.99 -3.05 3.76
CA ASN A 91 -1.10 -4.34 3.07
C ASN A 91 -1.70 -4.17 1.65
N PRO A 92 -1.64 -5.19 0.78
CA PRO A 92 -2.08 -5.07 -0.61
C PRO A 92 -3.55 -4.68 -0.74
N THR A 93 -4.43 -5.23 0.10
CA THR A 93 -5.87 -4.94 0.08
C THR A 93 -6.13 -3.47 0.39
N GLN A 94 -5.50 -2.94 1.44
CA GLN A 94 -5.62 -1.53 1.81
C GLN A 94 -5.07 -0.59 0.75
N ILE A 95 -3.94 -0.95 0.11
CA ILE A 95 -3.40 -0.17 -1.00
C ILE A 95 -4.38 -0.12 -2.17
N GLN A 96 -5.01 -1.24 -2.52
CA GLN A 96 -6.04 -1.30 -3.56
C GLN A 96 -7.25 -0.44 -3.19
N ASP A 97 -7.68 -0.43 -1.93
CA ASP A 97 -8.80 0.41 -1.49
C ASP A 97 -8.47 1.90 -1.53
N ILE A 98 -7.23 2.29 -1.17
CA ILE A 98 -6.75 3.66 -1.34
C ILE A 98 -6.79 4.06 -2.83
N ARG A 99 -6.29 3.20 -3.73
CA ARG A 99 -6.30 3.46 -5.18
C ARG A 99 -7.71 3.65 -5.73
N LYS A 100 -8.72 2.94 -5.21
CA LYS A 100 -10.13 3.17 -5.59
C LYS A 100 -10.58 4.58 -5.21
N VAL A 101 -10.22 5.07 -4.02
CA VAL A 101 -10.53 6.45 -3.60
C VAL A 101 -9.84 7.46 -4.50
N LEU A 102 -8.54 7.26 -4.77
CA LEU A 102 -7.78 8.14 -5.67
C LEU A 102 -8.39 8.19 -7.07
N LYS A 103 -8.79 7.03 -7.61
CA LYS A 103 -9.48 6.96 -8.91
C LYS A 103 -10.80 7.72 -8.92
N VAL A 104 -11.61 7.59 -7.87
CA VAL A 104 -12.88 8.36 -7.75
C VAL A 104 -12.60 9.87 -7.77
N TRP A 105 -11.53 10.31 -7.10
CA TRP A 105 -11.15 11.72 -7.09
C TRP A 105 -10.57 12.22 -8.42
N ASP A 106 -9.84 11.38 -9.14
CA ASP A 106 -9.37 11.70 -10.50
C ASP A 106 -10.54 11.80 -11.48
N ASP A 107 -11.41 10.78 -11.50
CA ASP A 107 -12.59 10.70 -12.38
C ASP A 107 -13.54 11.89 -12.18
N ARG A 108 -13.69 12.35 -10.92
CA ARG A 108 -14.57 13.48 -10.55
C ARG A 108 -13.84 14.83 -10.48
N GLN A 109 -12.54 14.87 -10.81
CA GLN A 109 -11.70 16.06 -10.71
C GLN A 109 -11.76 16.75 -9.33
N VAL A 110 -11.85 15.95 -8.27
CA VAL A 110 -11.83 16.46 -6.88
C VAL A 110 -10.48 17.11 -6.62
N PHE A 111 -9.37 16.45 -6.98
CA PHE A 111 -8.04 17.04 -6.87
C PHE A 111 -7.36 17.12 -8.24
N PRO A 112 -6.40 18.06 -8.43
CA PRO A 112 -5.62 18.11 -9.66
C PRO A 112 -4.85 16.82 -9.91
N LYS A 113 -4.72 16.43 -11.17
CA LYS A 113 -3.99 15.22 -11.58
C LYS A 113 -2.57 15.11 -10.98
N PRO A 114 -1.73 16.17 -10.92
CA PRO A 114 -0.42 16.07 -10.29
C PRO A 114 -0.47 15.67 -8.81
N THR A 115 -1.50 16.10 -8.09
CA THR A 115 -1.73 15.73 -6.69
C THR A 115 -2.10 14.25 -6.57
N ILE A 116 -2.99 13.76 -7.45
CA ILE A 116 -3.34 12.33 -7.49
C ILE A 116 -2.09 11.48 -7.80
N GLU A 117 -1.27 11.89 -8.77
CA GLU A 117 -0.03 11.19 -9.13
C GLU A 117 1.00 11.18 -7.97
N GLU A 118 1.06 12.25 -7.18
CA GLU A 118 1.89 12.29 -5.98
C GLU A 118 1.44 11.28 -4.93
N TRP A 119 0.12 11.17 -4.70
CA TRP A 119 -0.44 10.20 -3.76
C TRP A 119 -0.32 8.76 -4.26
N GLU A 120 -0.43 8.53 -5.57
CA GLU A 120 -0.18 7.22 -6.16
C GLU A 120 1.28 6.76 -5.92
N LYS A 121 2.25 7.68 -5.92
CA LYS A 121 3.65 7.35 -5.55
C LYS A 121 3.77 6.89 -4.09
N ILE A 122 2.90 7.35 -3.19
CA ILE A 122 2.84 6.85 -1.80
C ILE A 122 2.41 5.38 -1.80
N CYS A 123 1.36 5.04 -2.54
CA CYS A 123 0.88 3.67 -2.71
C CYS A 123 1.95 2.76 -3.33
N GLN A 124 2.63 3.20 -4.40
CA GLN A 124 3.70 2.44 -5.05
C GLN A 124 4.88 2.17 -4.11
N ARG A 125 5.30 3.17 -3.33
CA ARG A 125 6.37 3.01 -2.33
C ARG A 125 5.95 2.02 -1.26
N ALA A 126 4.74 2.15 -0.71
CA ALA A 126 4.23 1.21 0.29
C ALA A 126 4.20 -0.23 -0.25
N GLU A 127 3.68 -0.42 -1.47
CA GLU A 127 3.63 -1.72 -2.16
C GLU A 127 5.02 -2.32 -2.35
N SER A 128 6.02 -1.51 -2.71
CA SER A 128 7.41 -1.96 -2.85
C SER A 128 8.08 -2.36 -1.53
N GLN A 129 7.59 -1.84 -0.40
CA GLN A 129 8.11 -2.10 0.94
C GLN A 129 7.37 -3.24 1.65
N LEU A 130 6.25 -3.71 1.10
CA LEU A 130 5.51 -4.82 1.70
C LEU A 130 6.39 -6.08 1.76
N PRO A 131 6.42 -6.77 2.91
CA PRO A 131 7.10 -8.05 3.02
C PRO A 131 6.43 -9.01 2.05
N ILE A 132 7.21 -9.49 1.08
CA ILE A 132 6.67 -10.39 0.08
C ILE A 132 6.41 -11.72 0.77
N SER A 133 5.23 -12.32 0.54
CA SER A 133 4.90 -13.64 1.08
C SER A 133 5.95 -14.66 0.65
N ASP A 134 6.86 -15.02 1.58
CA ASP A 134 8.03 -15.86 1.35
C ASP A 134 7.67 -17.16 0.62
N ARG A 135 6.51 -17.74 0.91
CA ARG A 135 6.10 -19.03 0.35
C ARG A 135 5.84 -18.96 -1.16
N SER A 136 5.16 -17.92 -1.65
CA SER A 136 4.84 -17.77 -3.07
C SER A 136 6.09 -17.46 -3.90
N ASN A 137 6.99 -16.63 -3.36
CA ASN A 137 8.27 -16.36 -4.01
C ASN A 137 9.21 -17.56 -4.01
N LEU A 138 9.28 -18.32 -2.90
CA LEU A 138 10.06 -19.55 -2.84
C LEU A 138 9.54 -20.57 -3.85
N ILE A 139 8.23 -20.77 -3.94
CA ILE A 139 7.61 -21.65 -4.94
C ILE A 139 7.92 -21.16 -6.36
N TYR A 140 7.84 -19.84 -6.59
CA TYR A 140 8.15 -19.24 -7.88
C TYR A 140 9.63 -19.41 -8.28
N ILE A 141 10.56 -19.17 -7.35
CA ILE A 141 12.00 -19.43 -7.53
C ILE A 141 12.25 -20.91 -7.80
N ILE A 142 11.60 -21.82 -7.06
CA ILE A 142 11.72 -23.27 -7.27
C ILE A 142 11.25 -23.64 -8.67
N ASN A 143 10.16 -23.06 -9.16
CA ASN A 143 9.65 -23.33 -10.50
C ASN A 143 10.58 -22.76 -11.60
N LEU A 144 11.14 -21.57 -11.41
CA LEU A 144 12.14 -21.00 -12.32
C LEU A 144 13.44 -21.83 -12.34
N ALA A 145 13.91 -22.28 -11.17
CA ALA A 145 15.08 -23.15 -11.07
C ALA A 145 14.86 -24.50 -11.77
N LYS A 146 13.66 -25.08 -11.63
CA LYS A 146 13.26 -26.29 -12.39
C LYS A 146 13.26 -26.04 -13.90
N LYS A 147 12.73 -24.89 -14.35
CA LYS A 147 12.76 -24.50 -15.77
C LYS A 147 14.19 -24.37 -16.30
N LEU A 148 15.11 -23.80 -15.51
CA LEU A 148 16.53 -23.68 -15.86
C LEU A 148 17.21 -25.05 -15.98
N ASN A 149 16.92 -25.98 -15.07
CA ASN A 149 17.46 -27.35 -15.13
C ASN A 149 16.94 -28.11 -16.36
N ASN A 150 15.64 -28.00 -16.67
CA ASN A 150 15.09 -28.65 -17.86
C ASN A 150 15.74 -28.16 -19.16
N LEU A 151 16.06 -26.86 -19.26
CA LEU A 151 16.79 -26.31 -20.40
C LEU A 151 18.22 -26.88 -20.49
N LYS A 152 18.90 -27.00 -19.35
CA LYS A 152 20.23 -27.61 -19.27
C LYS A 152 20.22 -29.10 -19.67
N ASP A 153 19.21 -29.85 -19.22
CA ASP A 153 19.04 -31.27 -19.57
C ASP A 153 18.73 -31.46 -21.06
N LEU A 154 17.99 -30.53 -21.68
CA LEU A 154 17.73 -30.48 -23.12
C LEU A 154 19.02 -30.22 -23.91
N GLU A 155 19.82 -29.24 -23.49
CA GLU A 155 21.15 -28.96 -24.09
C GLU A 155 22.06 -30.19 -24.03
N GLU A 156 22.09 -30.89 -22.89
CA GLU A 156 22.94 -32.08 -22.68
C GLU A 156 22.48 -33.28 -23.53
N LYS A 157 21.16 -33.48 -23.66
CA LYS A 157 20.59 -34.49 -24.58
C LYS A 157 20.89 -34.19 -26.05
N MET A 158 20.81 -32.93 -26.48
CA MET A 158 21.14 -32.53 -27.85
C MET A 158 22.62 -32.71 -28.17
N ARG A 159 23.51 -32.41 -27.21
CA ARG A 159 24.95 -32.65 -27.33
C ARG A 159 25.29 -34.15 -27.47
N ASN A 160 24.61 -35.00 -26.71
CA ASN A 160 24.84 -36.45 -26.74
C ASN A 160 24.31 -37.13 -28.02
N MET A 161 23.31 -36.56 -28.69
CA MET A 161 22.80 -37.08 -29.97
C MET A 161 23.65 -36.67 -31.19
N ASN A 162 24.29 -35.50 -31.15
CA ASN A 162 24.97 -34.94 -32.33
C ASN A 162 26.51 -35.01 -32.29
N GLY A 163 27.13 -35.54 -31.23
CA GLY A 163 28.57 -35.81 -31.17
C GLY A 163 29.49 -34.58 -31.15
N GLU A 164 28.99 -33.40 -31.50
CA GLU A 164 29.69 -32.12 -31.45
C GLU A 164 28.96 -31.11 -30.55
N ALA A 165 29.70 -30.11 -30.05
CA ALA A 165 29.13 -29.03 -29.27
C ALA A 165 28.15 -28.21 -30.12
N VAL A 166 26.86 -28.55 -30.04
CA VAL A 166 25.77 -27.73 -30.57
C VAL A 166 25.91 -26.33 -29.96
N LYS A 167 26.21 -25.33 -30.79
CA LYS A 167 26.15 -23.93 -30.38
C LYS A 167 24.70 -23.62 -30.07
N MET A 168 24.43 -23.28 -28.81
CA MET A 168 23.14 -22.82 -28.32
C MET A 168 22.66 -21.67 -29.21
N SER A 169 21.39 -21.66 -29.60
CA SER A 169 20.84 -20.54 -30.38
C SER A 169 20.96 -19.24 -29.59
N ASP A 170 21.20 -18.11 -30.26
CA ASP A 170 21.23 -16.78 -29.62
C ASP A 170 19.93 -16.51 -28.83
N GLU A 171 18.80 -17.07 -29.27
CA GLU A 171 17.50 -16.98 -28.59
C GLU A 171 17.44 -17.78 -27.28
N GLU A 172 18.07 -18.96 -27.23
CA GLU A 172 18.14 -19.81 -26.04
C GLU A 172 19.07 -19.22 -24.98
N CYS A 173 20.21 -18.67 -25.42
CA CYS A 173 21.14 -17.93 -24.55
C CYS A 173 20.43 -16.74 -23.89
N LYS A 174 19.65 -15.97 -24.67
CA LYS A 174 18.89 -14.83 -24.17
C LYS A 174 17.80 -15.24 -23.18
N LEU A 175 17.04 -16.29 -23.49
CA LEU A 175 16.00 -16.81 -22.59
C LEU A 175 16.60 -17.28 -21.25
N ARG A 176 17.76 -17.93 -21.29
CA ARG A 176 18.48 -18.37 -20.09
C ARG A 176 18.94 -17.19 -19.25
N GLU A 177 19.45 -16.14 -19.89
CA GLU A 177 19.88 -14.92 -19.23
C GLU A 177 18.70 -14.17 -18.57
N ASP A 178 17.56 -14.09 -19.25
CA ASP A 178 16.34 -13.44 -18.74
C ASP A 178 15.80 -14.17 -17.50
N VAL A 179 15.77 -15.51 -17.52
CA VAL A 179 15.37 -16.33 -16.37
C VAL A 179 16.33 -16.13 -15.19
N ILE A 180 17.65 -16.02 -15.43
CA ILE A 180 18.63 -15.75 -14.37
C ILE A 180 18.42 -14.37 -13.76
N LYS A 181 18.20 -13.34 -14.59
CA LYS A 181 17.92 -11.97 -14.12
C LYS A 181 16.66 -11.93 -13.26
N GLU A 182 15.63 -12.67 -13.65
CA GLU A 182 14.38 -12.78 -12.91
C GLU A 182 14.58 -13.46 -11.54
N ILE A 183 15.28 -14.60 -11.49
CA ILE A 183 15.63 -15.28 -10.23
C ILE A 183 16.40 -14.34 -9.30
N VAL A 184 17.44 -13.68 -9.80
CA VAL A 184 18.25 -12.73 -9.02
C VAL A 184 17.41 -11.56 -8.51
N GLY A 185 16.47 -11.05 -9.32
CA GLY A 185 15.53 -10.00 -8.93
C GLY A 185 14.64 -10.41 -7.77
N VAL A 186 14.06 -11.61 -7.81
CA VAL A 186 13.21 -12.13 -6.72
C VAL A 186 14.04 -12.40 -5.47
N MET A 187 15.23 -13.00 -5.60
CA MET A 187 16.13 -13.25 -4.46
C MET A 187 16.59 -11.96 -3.76
N LYS A 188 16.92 -10.91 -4.52
CA LYS A 188 17.24 -9.60 -3.94
C LYS A 188 16.06 -9.07 -3.14
N LYS A 189 14.83 -9.16 -3.67
CA LYS A 189 13.64 -8.68 -2.95
C LYS A 189 13.40 -9.45 -1.64
N ILE A 190 13.57 -10.77 -1.63
CA ILE A 190 13.50 -11.60 -0.41
C ILE A 190 14.57 -11.17 0.61
N HIS A 191 15.81 -11.00 0.16
CA HIS A 191 16.92 -10.61 1.03
C HIS A 191 16.69 -9.26 1.72
N HIS A 192 16.20 -8.25 0.98
CA HIS A 192 15.87 -6.95 1.55
C HIS A 192 14.69 -7.04 2.54
N GLY A 193 13.68 -7.88 2.25
CA GLY A 193 12.60 -8.17 3.18
C GLY A 193 13.10 -8.74 4.50
N ASN A 194 13.99 -9.73 4.45
CA ASN A 194 14.59 -10.35 5.64
C ASN A 194 15.45 -9.37 6.44
N LEU A 195 16.23 -8.51 5.76
CA LEU A 195 17.02 -7.48 6.43
C LEU A 195 16.13 -6.49 7.20
N ASN A 196 15.02 -6.06 6.60
CA ASN A 196 14.05 -5.18 7.24
C ASN A 196 13.43 -5.82 8.49
N VAL A 197 13.07 -7.11 8.43
CA VAL A 197 12.55 -7.86 9.59
C VAL A 197 13.61 -7.95 10.69
N SER A 198 14.87 -8.27 10.37
CA SER A 198 15.97 -8.30 11.34
C SER A 198 16.18 -6.94 12.03
N ILE A 199 16.13 -5.84 11.27
CA ILE A 199 16.25 -4.48 11.83
C ILE A 199 15.09 -4.18 12.77
N LEU A 200 13.85 -4.52 12.38
CA LEU A 200 12.67 -4.33 13.21
C LEU A 200 12.75 -5.14 14.51
N ILE A 201 13.16 -6.40 14.44
CA ILE A 201 13.39 -7.25 15.62
C ILE A 201 14.47 -6.65 16.53
N GLY A 202 15.57 -6.14 15.96
CA GLY A 202 16.61 -5.44 16.73
C GLY A 202 16.05 -4.25 17.50
N ARG A 203 15.25 -3.41 16.84
CA ARG A 203 14.58 -2.26 17.47
C ARG A 203 13.56 -2.66 18.54
N ILE A 204 12.83 -3.75 18.32
CA ILE A 204 11.89 -4.31 19.31
C ILE A 204 12.66 -4.79 20.54
N ASN A 205 13.75 -5.53 20.36
CA ASN A 205 14.59 -6.03 21.45
C ASN A 205 15.23 -4.90 22.26
N GLU A 206 15.67 -3.82 21.61
CA GLU A 206 16.17 -2.62 22.29
C GLU A 206 15.07 -1.94 23.13
N LYS A 207 13.83 -1.89 22.64
CA LYS A 207 12.71 -1.34 23.39
C LYS A 207 12.35 -2.22 24.59
N LEU A 208 12.36 -3.54 24.44
CA LEU A 208 12.12 -4.48 25.55
C LEU A 208 13.18 -4.34 26.65
N LYS A 209 14.46 -4.26 26.29
CA LYS A 209 15.55 -4.02 27.25
C LYS A 209 15.43 -2.72 28.05
N LYS A 210 14.74 -1.71 27.50
CA LYS A 210 14.48 -0.44 28.19
C LYS A 210 13.27 -0.49 29.13
N LEU A 211 12.43 -1.52 29.02
CA LEU A 211 11.30 -1.74 29.92
C LEU A 211 11.68 -2.62 31.12
N ASP A 212 12.73 -3.43 30.98
CA ASP A 212 13.28 -4.30 32.04
C ASP A 212 14.28 -3.58 32.98
N ASN A 213 14.60 -2.30 32.72
CA ASN A 213 15.44 -1.43 33.55
C ASN A 213 14.60 -0.29 34.16
#